data_AF-A0A957SF18-F1
#
_entry.id   AF-A0A957SF18-F1
#
_cell.length_a   1.000
_cell.length_b   1.000
_cell.length_c   1.000
_cell.angle_alpha   90.00
_cell.angle_beta   90.00
_cell.angle_gamma   90.00
#
_symmetry.space_group_name_H-M   'P 1'
#
loop_
_entity.id
_entity.type
_entity.pdbx_description
1 polymer ?
#
loop_
_entity_poly.entity_id
_entity_poly.type
_entity_poly.pdbx_seq_one_letter_code
_entity_poly.pdbx_strand_id
1 'polypeptide(L)' 'MNLQPWLAESWEQSEDGLTWTFHLRQGVLFSNGREMTAEDVKWSY' A
#
# COMPACT_ATOMS: atom_id res chain seq x y z
N MET A 1 2.47 5.09 -18.76
CA MET A 1 1.81 5.52 -17.52
C MET A 1 2.75 5.14 -16.40
N ASN A 2 3.49 6.09 -15.82
CA ASN A 2 4.50 5.77 -14.81
C ASN A 2 3.83 5.80 -13.44
N LEU A 3 3.72 4.64 -12.80
CA LEU A 3 3.27 4.54 -11.42
C LEU A 3 4.37 5.14 -10.53
N GLN A 4 4.09 6.29 -9.92
CA GLN A 4 4.96 6.84 -8.88
C GLN A 4 4.54 6.31 -7.50
N PRO A 5 5.47 5.79 -6.70
CA PRO A 5 5.17 5.32 -5.36
C PRO A 5 4.72 6.48 -4.47
N TRP A 6 3.52 6.34 -3.90
CA TRP A 6 2.93 7.33 -2.99
C TRP A 6 2.78 6.73 -1.60
N LEU A 7 1.79 5.87 -1.41
CA LEU A 7 1.53 5.16 -0.15
C LEU A 7 2.18 3.77 -0.12
N ALA A 8 2.23 3.09 -1.27
CA ALA A 8 3.05 1.90 -1.46
C ALA A 8 4.40 2.29 -2.06
N GLU A 9 5.48 1.75 -1.51
CA GLU A 9 6.85 1.94 -2.01
C GLU A 9 7.18 0.98 -3.14
N SER A 10 6.59 -0.21 -3.13
CA SER A 10 6.71 -1.22 -4.18
C SER A 10 5.52 -2.18 -4.18
N TRP A 11 5.39 -2.95 -5.25
CA TRP A 11 4.39 -4.01 -5.36
C TRP A 11 4.97 -5.19 -6.15
N GLU A 12 4.47 -6.38 -5.85
CA GLU A 12 4.87 -7.64 -6.47
C GLU A 12 3.62 -8.37 -6.98
N GLN A 13 3.75 -9.04 -8.11
CA GLN A 13 2.70 -9.86 -8.70
C GLN A 13 3.16 -11.33 -8.69
N SER A 14 2.29 -12.24 -8.27
CA SER A 14 2.56 -13.68 -8.37
C SER A 14 2.66 -14.15 -9.81
N GLU A 15 3.34 -15.28 -10.05
CA GLU A 15 3.51 -15.85 -11.40
C GLU A 15 2.18 -16.18 -12.10
N ASP A 16 1.15 -16.55 -11.33
CA ASP A 16 -0.20 -16.79 -11.83
C ASP A 16 -1.02 -15.51 -12.11
N GLY A 17 -0.49 -14.35 -11.71
CA GLY A 17 -1.09 -13.04 -11.88
C GLY A 17 -2.29 -12.73 -10.99
N LEU A 18 -2.66 -13.65 -10.09
CA LEU A 18 -3.88 -13.56 -9.26
C LEU A 18 -3.64 -12.93 -7.89
N THR A 19 -2.38 -12.87 -7.44
CA THR A 19 -2.00 -12.29 -6.16
C THR A 19 -1.14 -11.07 -6.37
N TRP A 20 -1.48 -9.99 -5.68
CA TRP A 20 -0.70 -8.75 -5.63
C TRP A 20 -0.31 -8.46 -4.19
N THR A 21 0.98 -8.27 -3.94
CA THR A 21 1.53 -7.87 -2.65
C THR A 21 1.98 -6.42 -2.74
N PHE A 22 1.46 -5.57 -1.88
CA PHE A 22 1.82 -4.16 -1.81
C PHE A 22 2.65 -3.91 -0.56
N HIS A 23 3.82 -3.30 -0.72
CA HIS A 23 4.67 -2.88 0.39
C HIS A 23 4.37 -1.42 0.72
N LEU A 24 3.80 -1.18 1.89
CA LEU A 24 3.42 0.16 2.34
C LEU A 24 4.60 0.88 2.98
N ARG A 25 4.74 2.17 2.67
CA ARG A 25 5.73 3.03 3.31
C ARG A 25 5.43 3.11 4.82
N GLN A 26 6.43 2.81 5.64
CA GLN A 26 6.33 2.90 7.10
C GLN A 26 6.32 4.36 7.58
N GLY A 27 5.64 4.65 8.69
CA GLY A 27 5.60 5.98 9.30
C GLY A 27 4.71 7.00 8.57
N VAL A 28 3.85 6.55 7.66
CA VAL A 28 2.84 7.43 7.05
C VAL A 28 1.76 7.74 8.06
N LEU A 29 1.56 9.01 8.40
CA LEU A 29 0.55 9.46 9.34
C LEU A 29 -0.66 10.07 8.62
N PHE A 30 -1.86 9.76 9.10
CA PHE A 30 -3.06 10.51 8.78
C PHE A 30 -3.02 11.91 9.40
N SER A 31 -3.91 12.81 8.95
CA SER A 31 -4.00 14.18 9.46
C SER A 31 -4.31 14.27 10.97
N ASN A 32 -4.81 13.20 11.57
CA ASN A 32 -5.05 13.07 13.01
C ASN A 32 -3.85 12.50 13.79
N GLY A 33 -2.72 12.24 13.13
CA GLY A 33 -1.49 11.72 13.75
C GLY A 33 -1.45 10.20 13.95
N ARG A 34 -2.49 9.45 13.57
CA ARG A 34 -2.48 7.99 13.60
C ARG A 34 -1.68 7.45 12.41
N GLU A 35 -0.84 6.43 12.64
CA GLU A 35 -0.13 5.73 11.57
C GLU A 35 -1.09 4.93 10.69
N MET A 36 -0.84 4.94 9.38
CA MET A 36 -1.58 4.17 8.40
C MET A 36 -1.05 2.74 8.34
N THR A 37 -1.95 1.77 8.45
CA THR A 37 -1.64 0.34 8.42
C THR A 37 -2.26 -0.35 7.22
N ALA A 38 -1.86 -1.61 6.97
CA ALA A 38 -2.48 -2.43 5.94
C ALA A 38 -3.99 -2.68 6.20
N GLU A 39 -4.43 -2.63 7.45
CA GLU A 39 -5.85 -2.77 7.81
C GLU A 39 -6.68 -1.59 7.28
N ASP A 40 -6.13 -0.38 7.36
CA ASP A 40 -6.79 0.83 6.84
C ASP A 40 -6.93 0.80 5.30
N VAL A 41 -5.93 0.23 4.62
CA VAL A 41 -5.97 0.03 3.16
C VAL A 41 -7.02 -1.01 2.79
N LYS A 42 -7.08 -2.12 3.52
CA LYS A 42 -8.07 -3.19 3.30
C LYS A 42 -9.50 -2.70 3.47
N TRP A 43 -9.76 -1.78 4.41
CA TRP A 43 -11.10 -1.24 4.67
C TRP A 43 -11.64 -0.33 3.56
N SER A 44 -10.80 0.10 2.62
CA SER A 44 -11.16 1.07 1.57
C SER A 44 -11.76 0.42 0.29
N TYR A 45 -11.98 -0.89 0.29
CA TYR A 45 -12.57 -1.68 -0.81
C TYR A 45 -13.71 -2.57 -0.29
#